data_AF-A0A815W4D2-F1
#
_entry.id   AF-A0A815W4D2-F1
#
_cell.length_a   1.000
_cell.length_b   1.000
_cell.length_c   1.000
_cell.angle_alpha   90.00
_cell.angle_beta   90.00
_cell.angle_gamma   90.00
#
_symmetry.space_group_name_H-M   'P 1'
#
loop_
_entity.id
_entity.type
_entity.pdbx_description
1 polymer ?
#
loop_
_entity_poly.entity_id
_entity_poly.type
_entity_poly.pdbx_seq_one_letter_code
_entity_poly.pdbx_strand_id
1 'polypeptide(L)'
;MGWDYFRETVLQHHIIPFLRNPMNVLDVHEVVFLHDKAPCMKANATQHLLEDEDIDFWGNSIWPGNSPDMNPAENIGAIIKDRVEELMATENRQNRYSYDVLKTNLENVLENLEDDTDLFIDLLCSMRKRFDALRAARGGHTSF
;
A
#
# COMPACT_ATOMS: atom_id res chain seq x y z
N MET A 1 16.27 11.86 -1.20
CA MET A 1 15.01 11.82 -1.96
C MET A 1 13.98 12.58 -1.15
N GLY A 2 13.49 13.72 -1.67
CA GLY A 2 12.59 14.61 -0.94
C GLY A 2 11.12 14.26 -1.14
N TRP A 3 10.25 14.96 -0.41
CA TRP A 3 8.79 14.88 -0.54
C TRP A 3 8.30 15.17 -1.97
N ASP A 4 9.06 15.98 -2.72
CA ASP A 4 8.78 16.32 -4.11
C ASP A 4 8.91 15.11 -5.05
N TYR A 5 9.86 14.20 -4.83
CA TYR A 5 9.98 12.98 -5.65
C TYR A 5 8.74 12.10 -5.52
N PHE A 6 8.23 11.93 -4.30
CA PHE A 6 7.02 11.13 -4.09
C PHE A 6 5.82 11.76 -4.83
N ARG A 7 5.65 13.08 -4.72
CA ARG A 7 4.55 13.79 -5.37
C ARG A 7 4.69 13.79 -6.91
N GLU A 8 5.84 14.22 -7.42
CA GLU A 8 6.06 14.49 -8.85
C GLU A 8 6.40 13.24 -9.66
N THR A 9 6.80 12.15 -8.99
CA THR A 9 7.08 10.88 -9.66
C THR A 9 6.08 9.82 -9.25
N VAL A 10 6.01 9.46 -7.96
CA VAL A 10 5.20 8.32 -7.52
C VAL A 10 3.71 8.60 -7.72
N LEU A 11 3.18 9.72 -7.23
CA LEU A 11 1.77 10.02 -7.40
C LEU A 11 1.41 10.33 -8.85
N GLN A 12 2.08 11.30 -9.47
CA GLN A 12 1.71 11.79 -10.81
C GLN A 12 1.91 10.76 -11.92
N HIS A 13 2.98 9.96 -11.88
CA HIS A 13 3.29 9.04 -12.99
C HIS A 13 2.86 7.60 -12.74
N HIS A 14 2.56 7.21 -11.49
CA HIS A 14 2.20 5.82 -11.17
C HIS A 14 0.82 5.72 -10.54
N ILE A 15 0.59 6.35 -9.38
CA ILE A 15 -0.66 6.13 -8.62
C ILE A 15 -1.87 6.74 -9.31
N ILE A 16 -1.82 8.01 -9.72
CA ILE A 16 -2.96 8.68 -10.37
C ILE A 16 -3.33 7.99 -11.69
N PRO A 17 -2.39 7.66 -12.60
CA PRO A 17 -2.69 6.88 -13.79
C PRO A 17 -3.26 5.49 -13.48
N PHE A 18 -2.78 4.83 -12.42
CA PHE A 18 -3.29 3.53 -12.00
C PHE A 18 -4.77 3.63 -11.59
N LEU A 19 -5.13 4.60 -10.75
CA LEU A 19 -6.50 4.78 -10.26
C LEU A 19 -7.49 5.17 -11.37
N ARG A 20 -7.02 5.86 -12.42
CA ARG A 20 -7.84 6.26 -13.57
C ARG A 20 -7.99 5.16 -14.63
N ASN A 21 -7.25 4.07 -14.53
CA ASN A 21 -7.32 3.00 -15.51
C ASN A 21 -8.43 2.00 -15.13
N PRO A 22 -9.50 1.85 -15.94
CA PRO A 22 -10.59 0.92 -15.64
C PRO A 22 -10.18 -0.55 -15.66
N MET A 23 -8.97 -0.88 -16.13
CA MET A 23 -8.41 -2.24 -16.02
C MET A 23 -7.79 -2.53 -14.65
N ASN A 24 -7.54 -1.50 -13.85
CA ASN A 24 -6.80 -1.62 -12.58
C ASN A 24 -7.71 -1.52 -11.35
N VAL A 25 -8.94 -1.03 -11.52
CA VAL A 25 -9.91 -0.79 -10.44
C VAL A 25 -11.28 -1.33 -10.86
N LEU A 26 -12.14 -1.64 -9.88
CA LEU A 26 -13.48 -2.16 -10.16
C LEU A 26 -14.39 -1.10 -10.80
N ASP A 27 -14.32 0.14 -10.30
CA ASP A 27 -15.00 1.31 -10.87
C ASP A 27 -14.14 2.55 -10.60
N VAL A 28 -13.77 3.26 -11.68
CA VAL A 28 -12.97 4.50 -11.62
C VAL A 28 -13.72 5.66 -10.96
N HIS A 29 -15.05 5.58 -10.86
CA HIS A 29 -15.90 6.61 -10.25
C HIS A 29 -16.20 6.34 -8.78
N GLU A 30 -15.89 5.14 -8.28
CA GLU A 30 -16.10 4.76 -6.87
C GLU A 30 -14.78 4.47 -6.13
N VAL A 31 -13.64 4.55 -6.82
CA VAL A 31 -12.33 4.28 -6.22
C VAL A 31 -11.94 5.36 -5.23
N VAL A 32 -11.53 4.93 -4.03
CA VAL A 32 -11.01 5.83 -3.00
C VAL A 32 -9.57 5.45 -2.67
N PHE A 33 -8.66 6.40 -2.82
CA PHE A 33 -7.26 6.22 -2.48
C PHE A 33 -7.04 6.29 -0.95
N LEU A 34 -6.62 5.16 -0.38
CA LEU A 34 -6.28 5.06 1.03
C LEU A 34 -4.76 5.20 1.23
N HIS A 35 -4.34 6.06 2.15
CA HIS A 35 -2.94 6.23 2.52
C HIS A 35 -2.80 6.59 4.01
N ASP A 36 -1.59 6.43 4.55
CA ASP A 36 -1.28 6.80 5.93
C ASP A 36 -1.01 8.31 6.10
N LYS A 37 -0.61 8.71 7.30
CA LYS A 37 -0.24 10.11 7.61
C LYS A 37 1.26 10.39 7.51
N ALA A 38 2.00 9.66 6.67
CA ALA A 38 3.40 9.95 6.41
C ALA A 38 3.57 11.43 5.96
N PRO A 39 4.69 12.09 6.28
CA PRO A 39 4.79 13.53 6.04
C PRO A 39 4.67 13.94 4.57
N CYS A 40 5.02 13.08 3.59
CA CYS A 40 4.74 13.30 2.16
C CYS A 40 3.24 13.45 1.90
N MET A 41 2.43 12.55 2.46
CA MET A 41 0.99 12.49 2.23
C MET A 41 0.27 13.60 2.98
N LYS A 42 0.72 13.89 4.21
CA LYS A 42 0.14 14.93 5.06
C LYS A 42 0.35 16.35 4.52
N ALA A 43 1.38 16.58 3.70
CA ALA A 43 1.70 17.91 3.19
C ALA A 43 0.55 18.51 2.35
N ASN A 44 0.23 19.79 2.57
CA ASN A 44 -0.86 20.47 1.86
C ASN A 44 -0.70 20.40 0.33
N ALA A 45 0.53 20.52 -0.17
CA ALA A 45 0.79 20.42 -1.60
C ALA A 45 0.40 19.06 -2.20
N THR A 46 0.52 17.98 -1.42
CA THR A 46 0.11 16.64 -1.84
C THR A 46 -1.41 16.46 -1.76
N GLN A 47 -2.03 16.97 -0.69
CA GLN A 47 -3.50 16.95 -0.56
C GLN A 47 -4.16 17.74 -1.70
N HIS A 48 -3.70 18.97 -1.97
CA HIS A 48 -4.20 19.78 -3.09
C HIS A 48 -3.94 19.12 -4.45
N LEU A 49 -2.80 18.45 -4.66
CA LEU A 49 -2.57 17.73 -5.92
C LEU A 49 -3.65 16.65 -6.14
N LEU A 50 -4.00 15.88 -5.10
CA LEU A 50 -5.01 14.83 -5.23
C LEU A 50 -6.41 15.43 -5.47
N GLU A 51 -6.72 16.54 -4.81
CA GLU A 51 -7.96 17.31 -5.02
C GLU A 51 -8.04 17.91 -6.44
N ASP A 52 -6.97 18.54 -6.91
CA ASP A 52 -6.88 19.14 -8.26
C ASP A 52 -6.98 18.08 -9.36
N GLU A 53 -6.52 16.86 -9.08
CA GLU A 53 -6.62 15.69 -9.97
C GLU A 53 -7.93 14.91 -9.79
N ASP A 54 -8.90 15.44 -9.05
CA ASP A 54 -10.23 14.83 -8.84
C ASP A 54 -10.13 13.37 -8.35
N ILE A 55 -9.18 13.11 -7.46
CA ILE A 55 -9.02 11.81 -6.82
C ILE A 55 -9.77 11.83 -5.49
N ASP A 56 -10.67 10.87 -5.27
CA ASP A 56 -11.23 10.64 -3.94
C ASP A 56 -10.19 9.96 -3.05
N PHE A 57 -9.94 10.51 -1.86
CA PHE A 57 -8.96 9.93 -0.93
C PHE A 57 -9.29 10.21 0.54
N TRP A 58 -8.72 9.39 1.43
CA TRP A 58 -8.83 9.57 2.87
C TRP A 58 -7.77 10.55 3.39
N GLY A 59 -8.06 11.84 3.25
CA GLY A 59 -7.16 12.91 3.64
C GLY A 59 -6.96 13.10 5.14
N ASN A 60 -6.29 14.20 5.49
CA ASN A 60 -5.89 14.52 6.86
C ASN A 60 -7.04 14.60 7.88
N SER A 61 -8.28 14.84 7.44
CA SER A 61 -9.47 14.92 8.28
C SER A 61 -10.09 13.55 8.59
N ILE A 62 -9.82 12.53 7.76
CA ILE A 62 -10.45 11.21 7.84
C ILE A 62 -9.50 10.20 8.49
N TRP A 63 -8.27 10.07 7.99
CA TRP A 63 -7.35 9.06 8.52
C TRP A 63 -6.76 9.48 9.88
N PRO A 64 -6.89 8.65 10.93
CA PRO A 64 -6.28 8.94 12.22
C PRO A 64 -4.75 8.84 12.16
N GLY A 65 -4.06 9.63 12.99
CA GLY A 65 -2.61 9.51 13.13
C GLY A 65 -2.25 8.30 13.97
N ASN A 66 -1.13 7.64 13.65
CA ASN A 66 -0.58 6.50 14.40
C ASN A 66 -1.52 5.28 14.48
N SER A 67 -2.20 4.95 13.38
CA SER A 67 -3.13 3.82 13.31
C SER A 67 -2.74 2.81 12.21
N PRO A 68 -1.54 2.17 12.32
CA PRO A 68 -1.14 1.15 11.36
C PRO A 68 -2.09 -0.06 11.40
N ASP A 69 -2.67 -0.36 12.56
CA ASP A 69 -3.61 -1.47 12.76
C ASP A 69 -4.90 -1.34 11.93
N MET A 70 -5.22 -0.12 11.46
CA MET A 70 -6.34 0.14 10.54
C MET A 70 -5.99 -0.07 9.07
N ASN A 71 -4.72 0.02 8.68
CA ASN A 71 -4.29 -0.02 7.28
C ASN A 71 -3.98 -1.47 6.86
N PRO A 72 -4.82 -2.11 6.02
CA PRO A 72 -4.55 -3.47 5.59
C PRO A 72 -3.27 -3.58 4.75
N ALA A 73 -2.79 -2.49 4.15
CA ALA A 73 -1.55 -2.49 3.37
C ALA A 73 -0.30 -2.67 4.26
N GLU A 74 -0.37 -2.46 5.58
CA GLU A 74 0.74 -2.77 6.49
C GLU A 74 1.12 -4.26 6.46
N ASN A 75 0.15 -5.13 6.16
CA ASN A 75 0.41 -6.57 6.05
C ASN A 75 1.13 -6.94 4.75
N ILE A 76 1.02 -6.13 3.68
CA ILE A 76 1.68 -6.41 2.39
C ILE A 76 3.19 -6.49 2.55
N GLY A 77 3.79 -5.61 3.36
CA GLY A 77 5.23 -5.63 3.62
C GLY A 77 5.70 -6.96 4.24
N ALA A 78 4.95 -7.48 5.22
CA ALA A 78 5.24 -8.78 5.83
C ALA A 78 5.06 -9.93 4.83
N ILE A 79 3.98 -9.92 4.05
CA ILE A 79 3.72 -10.93 3.02
C ILE A 79 4.84 -10.97 1.97
N ILE A 80 5.25 -9.81 1.46
CA ILE A 80 6.36 -9.71 0.49
C ILE A 80 7.64 -10.24 1.12
N LYS A 81 7.96 -9.82 2.35
CA LYS A 81 9.15 -10.26 3.06
C LYS A 81 9.17 -11.79 3.21
N ASP A 82 8.07 -12.39 3.66
CA ASP A 82 8.00 -13.82 3.92
C ASP A 82 8.12 -14.63 2.62
N ARG A 83 7.44 -14.21 1.54
CA ARG A 83 7.60 -14.83 0.21
C ARG A 83 9.03 -14.71 -0.33
N VAL A 84 9.68 -13.56 -0.13
CA VAL A 84 11.09 -13.39 -0.50
C VAL A 84 11.99 -14.30 0.34
N GLU A 85 11.76 -14.41 1.64
CA GLU A 85 12.53 -15.30 2.53
C GLU A 85 12.41 -16.78 2.10
N GLU A 86 11.23 -17.23 1.69
CA GLU A 86 11.01 -18.58 1.14
C GLU A 86 11.83 -18.84 -0.14
N LEU A 87 11.82 -17.89 -1.08
CA LEU A 87 12.66 -17.98 -2.29
C LEU A 87 14.14 -17.99 -1.93
N MET A 88 14.57 -17.14 -1.00
CA MET A 88 15.96 -17.06 -0.56
C MET A 88 16.41 -18.32 0.21
N ALA A 89 15.50 -19.01 0.88
CA ALA A 89 15.80 -20.27 1.56
C ALA A 89 16.18 -21.38 0.55
N THR A 90 15.49 -21.43 -0.59
CA THR A 90 15.70 -22.43 -1.65
C THR A 90 16.72 -22.01 -2.72
N GLU A 91 17.19 -20.77 -2.68
CA GLU A 91 18.15 -20.20 -3.61
C GLU A 91 19.51 -20.95 -3.63
N ASN A 92 19.92 -21.43 -4.79
CA ASN A 92 21.13 -22.23 -4.96
C ASN A 92 22.18 -21.58 -5.88
N ARG A 93 21.94 -20.38 -6.40
CA ARG A 93 22.93 -19.61 -7.15
C ARG A 93 24.18 -19.36 -6.32
N GLN A 94 25.35 -19.38 -6.97
CA GLN A 94 26.66 -19.20 -6.33
C GLN A 94 26.78 -17.88 -5.54
N ASN A 95 26.01 -16.85 -5.95
CA ASN A 95 25.94 -15.52 -5.33
C ASN A 95 24.62 -15.28 -4.57
N ARG A 96 24.05 -16.30 -3.93
CA ARG A 96 22.73 -16.23 -3.26
C ARG A 96 22.51 -15.09 -2.27
N TYR A 97 23.57 -14.51 -1.69
CA TYR A 97 23.48 -13.38 -0.75
C TYR A 97 23.78 -12.01 -1.41
N SER A 98 23.85 -11.96 -2.74
CA SER A 98 24.08 -10.70 -3.46
C SER A 98 22.82 -9.85 -3.52
N TYR A 99 23.03 -8.54 -3.64
CA TYR A 99 21.96 -7.58 -3.89
C TYR A 99 21.16 -7.94 -5.15
N ASP A 100 21.84 -8.35 -6.23
CA ASP A 100 21.17 -8.67 -7.50
C ASP A 100 20.23 -9.87 -7.37
N VAL A 101 20.63 -10.90 -6.61
CA VAL A 101 19.78 -12.06 -6.34
C VAL A 101 18.59 -11.67 -5.48
N LEU A 102 18.79 -10.87 -4.43
CA LEU A 102 17.70 -10.36 -3.61
C LEU A 102 16.72 -9.52 -4.42
N LYS A 103 17.23 -8.61 -5.26
CA LYS A 103 16.42 -7.75 -6.14
C LYS A 103 15.61 -8.58 -7.12
N THR A 104 16.24 -9.55 -7.78
CA THR A 104 15.56 -10.47 -8.71
C THR A 104 14.43 -11.24 -8.01
N ASN A 105 14.70 -11.77 -6.81
CA ASN A 105 13.69 -12.54 -6.08
C ASN A 105 12.55 -11.64 -5.56
N LEU A 106 12.84 -10.40 -5.17
CA LEU A 106 11.83 -9.41 -4.85
C LEU A 106 10.95 -9.07 -6.07
N GLU A 107 11.56 -8.81 -7.23
CA GLU A 107 10.84 -8.54 -8.48
C GLU A 107 9.92 -9.72 -8.85
N ASN A 108 10.42 -10.95 -8.78
CA ASN A 108 9.60 -12.15 -9.00
C ASN A 108 8.41 -12.24 -8.02
N VAL A 109 8.61 -11.90 -6.73
CA VAL A 109 7.52 -11.90 -5.75
C VAL A 109 6.48 -10.84 -6.07
N LEU A 110 6.90 -9.63 -6.47
CA LEU A 110 6.00 -8.54 -6.84
C LEU A 110 5.19 -8.87 -8.10
N GLU A 111 5.83 -9.42 -9.13
CA GLU A 111 5.16 -9.87 -10.36
C GLU A 111 4.10 -10.95 -10.07
N ASN A 112 4.43 -11.94 -9.22
CA ASN A 112 3.46 -12.97 -8.84
C ASN A 112 2.34 -12.44 -7.92
N LEU A 113 2.58 -11.35 -7.19
CA LEU A 113 1.57 -10.72 -6.33
C LEU A 113 0.57 -9.90 -7.14
N GLU A 114 0.97 -9.34 -8.29
CA GLU A 114 0.10 -8.50 -9.13
C GLU A 114 -1.22 -9.20 -9.49
N ASP A 115 -1.16 -10.50 -9.75
CA ASP A 115 -2.32 -11.33 -10.11
C ASP A 115 -3.03 -11.99 -8.91
N ASP A 116 -2.56 -11.77 -7.68
CA ASP A 116 -3.11 -12.40 -6.46
C ASP A 116 -4.34 -11.63 -5.94
N THR A 117 -5.41 -11.63 -6.74
CA THR A 117 -6.63 -10.88 -6.43
C THR A 117 -7.31 -11.32 -5.14
N ASP A 118 -7.25 -12.62 -4.82
CA ASP A 118 -7.85 -13.17 -3.61
C ASP A 118 -7.18 -12.59 -2.35
N LEU A 119 -5.84 -12.49 -2.35
CA LEU A 119 -5.11 -11.85 -1.27
C LEU A 119 -5.55 -10.38 -1.07
N PHE A 120 -5.64 -9.60 -2.15
CA PHE A 120 -6.02 -8.20 -2.05
C PHE A 120 -7.48 -8.04 -1.58
N ILE A 121 -8.39 -8.88 -2.07
CA ILE A 121 -9.78 -8.91 -1.61
C ILE A 121 -9.86 -9.23 -0.12
N ASP A 122 -9.14 -10.25 0.36
CA ASP A 122 -9.11 -10.63 1.77
C ASP A 122 -8.57 -9.49 2.66
N LEU A 123 -7.50 -8.82 2.23
CA LEU A 123 -6.94 -7.66 2.91
C LEU A 123 -7.94 -6.50 2.98
N LEU A 124 -8.62 -6.18 1.88
CA LEU A 124 -9.66 -5.14 1.85
C LEU A 124 -10.85 -5.51 2.75
N CYS A 125 -11.35 -6.75 2.66
CA CYS A 125 -12.41 -7.25 3.52
C CYS A 125 -12.02 -7.26 5.01
N SER A 126 -10.72 -7.35 5.33
CA SER A 126 -10.22 -7.25 6.70
C SER A 126 -10.46 -5.87 7.34
N MET A 127 -10.57 -4.79 6.54
CA MET A 127 -10.78 -3.43 7.04
C MET A 127 -12.01 -3.33 7.95
N ARG A 128 -13.09 -4.03 7.61
CA ARG A 128 -14.29 -4.04 8.43
C ARG A 128 -14.03 -4.58 9.84
N LYS A 129 -13.28 -5.69 9.94
CA LYS A 129 -12.93 -6.30 11.22
C LYS A 129 -12.00 -5.39 12.04
N ARG A 130 -11.07 -4.69 11.38
CA ARG A 130 -10.18 -3.69 12.01
C ARG A 130 -10.99 -2.55 12.63
N PHE A 131 -11.95 -1.98 11.90
CA PHE A 131 -12.82 -0.91 12.41
C PHE A 131 -13.73 -1.39 13.55
N ASP A 132 -14.27 -2.60 13.45
CA ASP A 132 -15.08 -3.18 14.53
C ASP A 132 -14.25 -3.39 15.81
N ALA A 133 -13.00 -3.85 15.68
CA ALA A 133 -12.07 -3.97 16.80
C ALA A 133 -11.70 -2.61 17.40
N LEU A 134 -11.41 -1.61 16.58
CA LEU A 134 -11.11 -0.24 17.04
C LEU A 134 -12.29 0.35 17.82
N ARG A 135 -13.52 0.14 17.32
CA ARG A 135 -14.75 0.57 17.99
C ARG A 135 -14.92 -0.14 19.34
N ALA A 136 -14.68 -1.45 19.40
CA ALA A 136 -14.72 -2.22 20.65
C ALA A 136 -13.67 -1.74 21.65
N ALA A 137 -12.48 -1.37 21.16
CA ALA A 137 -11.38 -0.78 21.93
C ALA A 137 -11.60 0.72 22.26
N ARG A 138 -12.70 1.33 21.81
CA ARG A 138 -13.01 2.77 21.98
C ARG A 138 -11.87 3.68 21.50
N GLY A 139 -11.24 3.33 20.39
CA GLY A 139 -10.11 4.05 19.82
C GLY A 139 -8.73 3.68 20.39
N GLY A 140 -8.67 2.68 21.28
CA GLY A 140 -7.40 2.10 21.73
C GLY A 140 -6.76 1.17 20.69
N HIS A 141 -5.51 0.78 20.92
CA HIS A 141 -4.77 -0.14 20.06
C HIS A 141 -5.47 -1.49 19.90
N THR A 142 -5.43 -2.04 18.69
CA THR A 142 -5.93 -3.39 18.39
C THR A 142 -4.79 -4.36 18.10
N SER A 143 -5.11 -5.65 17.94
CA SER A 143 -4.13 -6.70 17.63
C SER A 143 -3.90 -6.91 16.12
N PHE A 144 -4.42 -6.01 15.30
CA PHE A 144 -4.30 -6.05 13.85
C PHE A 144 -3.00 -5.44 13.34
#